data_AF-A0ABD2W2Q1-F1
#
_entry.id   AF-A0ABD2W2Q1-F1
#
_cell.length_a   1.000
_cell.length_b   1.000
_cell.length_c   1.000
_cell.angle_alpha   90.00
_cell.angle_beta   90.00
_cell.angle_gamma   90.00
#
_symmetry.space_group_name_H-M   'P 1'
#
loop_
_entity.id
_entity.type
_entity.pdbx_description
1 polymer ?
#
loop_
_entity_poly.entity_id
_entity_poly.type
_entity_poly.pdbx_seq_one_letter_code
_entity_poly.pdbx_strand_id
1 'polypeptide(L)'
;MSRYGFEVAERCAARVIPAYNAVAKTFSGQPESILSRPKMIIEIGGVRHTMLVTIVESLECACLLGVDFYRIFNAIVYSREAILTIDGFDEKIALEVASPSATSVCTTAAGLANLDEQQAAQLDELFDRAIPKADGPLGCTNLTKHRIIVDSAKPIRQRYYSVSPKIEEEMHSQVHGMLADGIIRRSNSQ
;
A
#
# COMPACT_ATOMS: atom_id res chain seq x y z
N MET A 1 -23.15 24.04 -3.59
CA MET A 1 -21.84 23.97 -4.29
C MET A 1 -20.86 24.79 -3.48
N SER A 2 -19.88 24.11 -2.87
CA SER A 2 -18.88 24.76 -2.02
C SER A 2 -17.83 25.44 -2.91
N ARG A 3 -17.71 26.77 -2.87
CA ARG A 3 -16.66 27.53 -3.58
C ARG A 3 -15.32 27.55 -2.81
N TYR A 4 -15.08 26.54 -1.98
CA TYR A 4 -13.96 26.50 -1.05
C TYR A 4 -12.59 26.74 -1.71
N GLY A 5 -12.35 26.18 -2.89
CA GLY A 5 -11.09 26.41 -3.61
C GLY A 5 -10.83 27.87 -3.99
N PHE A 6 -11.88 28.62 -4.37
CA PHE A 6 -11.76 30.06 -4.62
C PHE A 6 -11.50 30.83 -3.33
N GLU A 7 -12.19 30.51 -2.24
CA GLU A 7 -11.99 31.15 -0.95
C GLU A 7 -10.55 30.97 -0.43
N VAL A 8 -9.99 29.76 -0.60
CA VAL A 8 -8.59 29.48 -0.25
C VAL A 8 -7.63 30.28 -1.13
N ALA A 9 -7.87 30.36 -2.44
CA ALA A 9 -7.04 31.15 -3.34
C ALA A 9 -7.09 32.65 -3.06
N GLU A 10 -8.27 33.19 -2.74
CA GLU A 10 -8.43 34.59 -2.33
C GLU A 10 -7.68 34.90 -1.01
N ARG A 11 -7.79 34.02 -0.01
CA ARG A 11 -7.05 34.14 1.26
C ARG A 11 -5.53 34.14 1.06
N CYS A 12 -5.05 33.38 0.08
CA CYS A 12 -3.64 33.33 -0.30
C CYS A 12 -3.22 34.50 -1.22
N ALA A 13 -4.09 35.48 -1.48
CA ALA A 13 -3.88 36.57 -2.44
C ALA A 13 -3.42 36.09 -3.83
N ALA A 14 -3.83 34.88 -4.21
CA ALA A 14 -3.44 34.29 -5.48
C ALA A 14 -4.26 34.91 -6.61
N ARG A 15 -3.60 35.24 -7.74
CA ARG A 15 -4.32 35.72 -8.92
C ARG A 15 -5.10 34.56 -9.55
N VAL A 16 -6.40 34.56 -9.35
CA VAL A 16 -7.30 33.55 -9.93
C VAL A 16 -7.77 34.00 -11.30
N ILE A 17 -7.33 33.27 -12.34
CA ILE A 17 -7.85 33.45 -13.71
C ILE A 17 -8.78 32.29 -14.01
N PRO A 18 -10.04 32.55 -14.38
CA PRO A 18 -10.98 31.51 -14.77
C PRO A 18 -10.42 30.67 -15.93
N ALA A 19 -10.47 29.36 -15.80
CA ALA A 19 -10.19 28.44 -16.88
C ALA A 19 -11.49 28.20 -17.65
N TYR A 20 -11.49 28.45 -18.96
CA TYR A 20 -12.63 28.18 -19.82
C TYR A 20 -12.44 26.84 -20.52
N ASN A 21 -13.48 25.99 -20.54
CA ASN A 21 -13.49 24.67 -21.19
C ASN A 21 -12.40 23.68 -20.72
N ALA A 22 -11.87 23.87 -19.52
CA ALA A 22 -10.91 22.96 -18.93
C ALA A 22 -11.62 21.93 -18.06
N VAL A 23 -11.27 20.65 -18.20
CA VAL A 23 -11.89 19.55 -17.48
C VAL A 23 -10.80 18.69 -16.84
N ALA A 24 -11.00 18.28 -15.60
CA ALA A 24 -10.20 17.28 -14.91
C ALA A 24 -10.95 15.95 -14.94
N LYS A 25 -10.25 14.86 -15.26
CA LYS A 25 -10.78 13.52 -15.06
C LYS A 25 -10.49 13.14 -13.61
N THR A 26 -11.53 12.97 -12.80
CA THR A 26 -11.37 12.60 -11.38
C THR A 26 -11.27 11.09 -11.21
N PHE A 27 -11.02 10.64 -9.97
CA PHE A 27 -10.89 9.22 -9.64
C PHE A 27 -12.17 8.41 -9.94
N SER A 28 -13.35 9.06 -9.96
CA SER A 28 -14.63 8.45 -10.33
C SER A 28 -14.78 8.21 -11.84
N GLY A 29 -13.82 8.68 -12.64
CA GLY A 29 -13.88 8.65 -14.10
C GLY A 29 -14.78 9.73 -14.71
N GLN A 30 -15.53 10.47 -13.88
CA GLN A 30 -16.40 11.55 -14.34
C GLN A 30 -15.59 12.83 -14.61
N PRO A 31 -15.91 13.56 -15.69
CA PRO A 31 -15.32 14.86 -15.96
C PRO A 31 -15.80 15.90 -14.96
N GLU A 32 -14.88 16.60 -14.32
CA GLU A 32 -15.15 17.75 -13.45
C GLU A 32 -14.60 19.04 -14.07
N SER A 33 -15.38 20.12 -14.00
CA SER A 33 -14.97 21.42 -14.52
C SER A 33 -13.79 21.96 -13.71
N ILE A 34 -12.71 22.34 -14.41
CA ILE A 34 -11.62 23.11 -13.82
C ILE A 34 -12.03 24.56 -13.84
N LEU A 35 -12.13 25.15 -12.66
CA LEU A 35 -12.53 26.54 -12.48
C LEU A 35 -11.35 27.49 -12.70
N SER A 36 -10.15 27.11 -12.26
CA SER A 36 -8.94 27.92 -12.43
C SER A 36 -7.66 27.14 -12.09
N ARG A 37 -6.51 27.73 -12.44
CA ARG A 37 -5.17 27.20 -12.10
C ARG A 37 -4.24 28.30 -11.55
N PRO A 38 -4.47 28.82 -10.34
CA PRO A 38 -3.59 29.83 -9.75
C PRO A 38 -2.22 29.25 -9.34
N LYS A 39 -1.20 30.11 -9.35
CA LYS A 39 0.05 29.84 -8.62
C LYS A 39 -0.17 30.21 -7.16
N MET A 40 0.08 29.27 -6.26
CA MET A 40 -0.11 29.44 -4.83
C MET A 40 1.17 29.07 -4.08
N ILE A 41 1.44 29.77 -2.99
CA ILE A 41 2.51 29.40 -2.07
C ILE A 41 1.93 28.40 -1.08
N ILE A 42 2.50 27.21 -1.03
CA ILE A 42 2.19 26.19 -0.03
C ILE A 42 3.30 26.22 1.00
N GLU A 43 2.92 26.30 2.27
CA GLU A 43 3.83 26.30 3.42
C GLU A 43 3.49 25.14 4.35
N ILE A 44 4.48 24.30 4.65
CA ILE A 44 4.36 23.21 5.61
C ILE A 44 5.62 23.19 6.46
N GLY A 45 5.48 23.33 7.78
CA GLY A 45 6.62 23.23 8.68
C GLY A 45 7.72 24.28 8.44
N GLY A 46 7.36 25.46 7.91
CA GLY A 46 8.31 26.51 7.53
C GLY A 46 8.94 26.33 6.14
N VAL A 47 8.75 25.17 5.49
CA VAL A 47 9.18 24.93 4.10
C VAL A 47 8.13 25.50 3.15
N ARG A 48 8.57 26.35 2.19
CA ARG A 48 7.68 27.09 1.30
C ARG A 48 8.01 26.84 -0.17
N HIS A 49 7.01 26.46 -0.95
CA HIS A 49 7.14 26.34 -2.41
C HIS A 49 5.95 26.95 -3.14
N THR A 50 6.23 27.56 -4.29
CA THR A 50 5.20 28.04 -5.21
C THR A 50 4.80 26.90 -6.15
N MET A 51 3.53 26.52 -6.11
CA MET A 51 2.97 25.43 -6.91
C MET A 51 1.79 25.91 -7.76
N LEU A 52 1.56 25.24 -8.88
CA LEU A 52 0.36 25.44 -9.69
C LEU A 52 -0.77 24.57 -9.12
N VAL A 53 -1.77 25.19 -8.51
CA VAL A 53 -2.89 24.48 -7.89
C VAL A 53 -4.06 24.45 -8.88
N THR A 54 -4.74 23.31 -9.03
CA THR A 54 -5.95 23.22 -9.85
C THR A 54 -7.18 23.30 -8.96
N ILE A 55 -8.04 24.29 -9.21
CA ILE A 55 -9.33 24.41 -8.54
C ILE A 55 -10.39 23.75 -9.40
N VAL A 56 -11.08 22.76 -8.84
CA VAL A 56 -12.19 22.03 -9.47
C VAL A 56 -13.52 22.39 -8.82
N GLU A 57 -14.60 22.26 -9.56
CA GLU A 57 -15.96 22.65 -9.14
C GLU A 57 -16.48 21.83 -7.95
N SER A 58 -16.24 20.53 -7.95
CA SER A 58 -16.63 19.64 -6.88
C SER A 58 -15.45 18.79 -6.43
N LEU A 59 -15.11 18.88 -5.14
CA LEU A 59 -14.14 18.01 -4.49
C LEU A 59 -14.71 17.56 -3.14
N GLU A 60 -14.67 16.26 -2.88
CA GLU A 60 -15.19 15.66 -1.64
C GLU A 60 -14.30 15.97 -0.42
N CYS A 61 -13.06 16.38 -0.67
CA CYS A 61 -12.09 16.75 0.36
C CYS A 61 -11.63 18.20 0.19
N ALA A 62 -10.96 18.75 1.21
CA ALA A 62 -10.48 20.12 1.19
C ALA A 62 -9.36 20.36 0.15
N CYS A 63 -8.48 19.37 -0.07
CA CYS A 63 -7.34 19.46 -0.97
C CYS A 63 -6.83 18.07 -1.35
N LEU A 64 -6.38 17.91 -2.60
CA LEU A 64 -5.62 16.74 -3.05
C LEU A 64 -4.17 17.14 -3.30
N LEU A 65 -3.24 16.43 -2.67
CA LEU A 65 -1.81 16.58 -2.89
C LEU A 65 -1.34 15.52 -3.89
N GLY A 66 -0.95 15.98 -5.08
CA GLY A 66 -0.51 15.11 -6.18
C GLY A 66 0.98 14.75 -6.09
N VAL A 67 1.45 13.99 -7.08
CA VAL A 67 2.86 13.57 -7.23
C VAL A 67 3.81 14.77 -7.33
N ASP A 68 3.34 15.88 -7.88
CA ASP A 68 4.07 17.15 -7.95
C ASP A 68 4.42 17.70 -6.56
N PHE A 69 3.48 17.64 -5.60
CA PHE A 69 3.74 17.99 -4.21
C PHE A 69 4.88 17.14 -3.63
N TYR A 70 4.79 15.81 -3.75
CA TYR A 70 5.80 14.90 -3.23
C TYR A 70 7.18 15.16 -3.83
N ARG A 71 7.26 15.50 -5.12
CA ARG A 71 8.54 15.79 -5.79
C ARG A 71 9.12 17.14 -5.38
N ILE A 72 8.29 18.16 -5.22
CA ILE A 72 8.73 19.53 -4.89
C ILE A 72 9.17 19.61 -3.42
N PHE A 73 8.38 19.06 -2.50
CA PHE A 73 8.68 19.04 -1.07
C PHE A 73 9.62 17.89 -0.66
N ASN A 74 10.07 17.07 -1.62
CA ASN A 74 10.84 15.85 -1.40
C ASN A 74 10.22 15.00 -0.27
N ALA A 75 8.90 14.85 -0.34
CA ALA A 75 8.10 14.31 0.74
C ALA A 75 8.03 12.78 0.64
N ILE A 76 8.24 12.09 1.76
CA ILE A 76 8.28 10.64 1.84
C ILE A 76 7.17 10.15 2.76
N VAL A 77 6.31 9.29 2.22
CA VAL A 77 5.26 8.58 2.97
C VAL A 77 5.81 7.24 3.44
N TYR A 78 5.84 7.05 4.76
CA TYR A 78 6.13 5.77 5.37
C TYR A 78 4.81 5.08 5.75
N SER A 79 4.32 4.22 4.85
CA SER A 79 2.97 3.64 4.95
C SER A 79 2.76 2.73 6.16
N ARG A 80 3.82 2.08 6.68
CA ARG A 80 3.73 1.20 7.85
C ARG A 80 3.47 1.99 9.13
N GLU A 81 4.17 3.12 9.26
CA GLU A 81 4.10 4.00 10.41
C GLU A 81 3.01 5.06 10.29
N ALA A 82 2.38 5.15 9.11
CA ALA A 82 1.42 6.19 8.75
C ALA A 82 1.97 7.60 9.05
N ILE A 83 3.19 7.88 8.56
CA ILE A 83 3.83 9.19 8.72
C ILE A 83 4.26 9.76 7.37
N LEU A 84 4.18 11.09 7.25
CA LEU A 84 4.77 11.87 6.19
C LEU A 84 5.97 12.64 6.74
N THR A 85 7.07 12.61 5.99
CA THR A 85 8.26 13.45 6.23
C THR A 85 8.46 14.37 5.04
N ILE A 86 8.99 15.56 5.29
CA ILE A 86 9.23 16.60 4.29
C ILE A 86 10.66 17.08 4.48
N ASP A 87 11.40 17.25 3.38
CA ASP A 87 12.76 17.75 3.44
C ASP A 87 12.80 19.20 3.94
N GLY A 88 13.69 19.49 4.88
CA GLY A 88 13.73 20.77 5.58
C GLY A 88 12.68 20.95 6.68
N PHE A 89 11.89 19.92 7.00
CA PHE A 89 10.99 19.90 8.15
C PHE A 89 11.26 18.67 9.03
N ASP A 90 11.82 18.92 10.22
CA ASP A 90 12.30 17.83 11.10
C ASP A 90 11.18 17.04 11.80
N GLU A 91 9.96 17.59 11.84
CA GLU A 91 8.84 16.90 12.48
C GLU A 91 8.14 15.92 11.53
N LYS A 92 7.58 14.87 12.13
CA LYS A 92 6.82 13.85 11.43
C LYS A 92 5.35 14.18 11.49
N ILE A 93 4.69 14.22 10.33
CA ILE A 93 3.25 14.45 10.23
C ILE A 93 2.56 13.10 10.30
N ALA A 94 1.75 12.86 11.33
CA ALA A 94 0.92 11.67 11.42
C ALA A 94 -0.17 11.71 10.35
N LEU A 95 -0.36 10.58 9.66
CA LEU A 95 -1.36 10.38 8.63
C LEU A 95 -2.48 9.50 9.16
N GLU A 96 -3.72 9.86 8.87
CA GLU A 96 -4.86 8.97 9.08
C GLU A 96 -5.05 8.12 7.82
N VAL A 97 -4.99 6.80 7.97
CA VAL A 97 -5.30 5.88 6.88
C VAL A 97 -6.80 5.63 6.90
N ALA A 98 -7.51 6.24 5.96
CA ALA A 98 -8.89 5.88 5.66
C ALA A 98 -8.89 4.50 4.98
N SER A 99 -8.89 3.42 5.78
CA SER A 99 -9.13 2.09 5.23
C SER A 99 -10.62 2.00 4.87
N PRO A 100 -10.99 1.72 3.60
CA PRO A 100 -12.29 1.11 3.37
C PRO A 100 -12.33 -0.18 4.19
N SER A 101 -13.47 -0.49 4.81
CA SER A 101 -13.63 -1.77 5.51
C SER A 101 -13.24 -2.90 4.54
N ALA A 102 -12.63 -3.95 5.09
CA ALA A 102 -11.93 -5.02 4.37
C ALA A 102 -12.78 -5.86 3.37
N THR A 103 -13.97 -5.41 2.99
CA THR A 103 -14.90 -6.12 2.10
C THR A 103 -14.94 -5.54 0.67
N SER A 104 -14.29 -4.41 0.41
CA SER A 104 -14.16 -3.88 -0.94
C SER A 104 -12.76 -3.29 -1.12
N VAL A 105 -11.88 -4.04 -1.78
CA VAL A 105 -10.71 -3.43 -2.43
C VAL A 105 -11.31 -2.38 -3.36
N CYS A 106 -11.13 -1.10 -3.02
CA CYS A 106 -11.61 0.02 -3.80
C CYS A 106 -10.82 0.04 -5.11
N THR A 107 -11.23 -0.77 -6.08
CA THR A 107 -10.61 -0.90 -7.41
C THR A 107 -10.57 0.45 -8.12
N THR A 108 -11.48 1.35 -7.79
CA THR A 108 -11.48 2.76 -8.20
C THR A 108 -10.29 3.55 -7.65
N ALA A 109 -9.94 3.39 -6.37
CA ALA A 109 -8.77 4.07 -5.78
C ALA A 109 -7.44 3.56 -6.35
N ALA A 110 -7.39 2.31 -6.79
CA ALA A 110 -6.22 1.73 -7.48
C ALA A 110 -6.19 2.01 -8.99
N GLY A 111 -7.19 2.73 -9.55
CA GLY A 111 -7.31 2.96 -10.99
C GLY A 111 -7.67 1.72 -11.81
N LEU A 112 -7.98 0.61 -11.15
CA LEU A 112 -8.32 -0.69 -11.76
C LEU A 112 -9.78 -0.76 -12.22
N ALA A 113 -10.64 0.14 -11.76
CA ALA A 113 -12.06 0.12 -12.09
C ALA A 113 -12.38 0.50 -13.55
N ASN A 114 -11.44 1.11 -14.27
CA ASN A 114 -11.64 1.65 -15.63
C ASN A 114 -10.65 1.07 -16.64
N LEU A 115 -10.16 -0.15 -16.42
CA LEU A 115 -9.29 -0.82 -17.38
C LEU A 115 -10.11 -1.25 -18.60
N ASP A 116 -9.61 -0.97 -19.79
CA ASP A 116 -10.12 -1.61 -21.00
C ASP A 116 -9.65 -3.08 -21.08
N GLU A 117 -10.24 -3.86 -22.00
CA GLU A 117 -9.92 -5.29 -22.15
C GLU A 117 -8.43 -5.54 -22.42
N GLN A 118 -7.76 -4.64 -23.14
CA GLN A 118 -6.35 -4.76 -23.46
C GLN A 118 -5.47 -4.49 -22.23
N GLN A 119 -5.81 -3.47 -21.44
CA GLN A 119 -5.12 -3.11 -20.20
C GLN A 119 -5.30 -4.18 -19.13
N ALA A 120 -6.50 -4.76 -19.03
CA ALA A 120 -6.76 -5.89 -18.14
C ALA A 120 -5.87 -7.09 -18.51
N ALA A 121 -5.81 -7.45 -19.79
CA ALA A 121 -4.96 -8.55 -20.26
C ALA A 121 -3.46 -8.29 -20.00
N GLN A 122 -2.99 -7.04 -20.20
CA GLN A 122 -1.60 -6.66 -19.90
C GLN A 122 -1.29 -6.73 -18.40
N LEU A 123 -2.27 -6.38 -17.55
CA LEU A 123 -2.12 -6.47 -16.11
C LEU A 123 -2.08 -7.93 -15.65
N ASP A 124 -2.93 -8.80 -16.22
CA ASP A 124 -2.91 -10.23 -15.94
C ASP A 124 -1.59 -10.86 -16.38
N GLU A 125 -1.08 -10.51 -17.57
CA GLU A 125 0.25 -10.93 -18.03
C GLU A 125 1.36 -10.47 -17.07
N LEU A 126 1.25 -9.25 -16.54
CA LEU A 126 2.19 -8.73 -15.56
C LEU A 126 2.13 -9.51 -14.25
N PHE A 127 0.93 -9.85 -13.76
CA PHE A 127 0.79 -10.67 -12.56
C PHE A 127 1.35 -12.07 -12.76
N ASP A 128 1.03 -12.72 -13.88
CA ASP A 128 1.54 -14.05 -14.21
C ASP A 128 3.08 -14.07 -14.31
N ARG A 129 3.68 -12.97 -14.76
CA ARG A 129 5.14 -12.82 -14.82
C ARG A 129 5.77 -12.47 -13.47
N ALA A 130 5.16 -11.58 -12.70
CA ALA A 130 5.76 -11.00 -11.51
C ALA A 130 5.50 -11.79 -10.22
N ILE A 131 4.33 -12.45 -10.15
CA ILE A 131 3.92 -13.25 -9.01
C ILE A 131 4.01 -14.71 -9.44
N PRO A 132 4.99 -15.47 -8.93
CA PRO A 132 5.07 -16.89 -9.21
C PRO A 132 3.76 -17.55 -8.80
N LYS A 133 3.08 -18.22 -9.73
CA LYS A 133 1.94 -19.07 -9.40
C LYS A 133 2.42 -20.13 -8.41
N ALA A 134 1.65 -20.35 -7.35
CA ALA A 134 1.97 -21.30 -6.30
C ALA A 134 1.73 -22.76 -6.77
N ASP A 135 2.26 -23.12 -7.94
CA ASP A 135 2.08 -24.42 -8.58
C ASP A 135 3.21 -25.39 -8.18
N GLY A 136 3.54 -25.42 -6.88
CA GLY A 136 4.61 -26.26 -6.34
C GLY A 136 4.63 -26.27 -4.80
N PRO A 137 5.46 -27.15 -4.19
CA PRO A 137 5.64 -27.19 -2.74
C PRO A 137 6.09 -25.81 -2.23
N LEU A 138 5.59 -25.44 -1.04
CA LEU A 138 5.77 -24.16 -0.34
C LEU A 138 7.03 -23.41 -0.80
N GLY A 139 6.81 -22.30 -1.52
CA GLY A 139 7.85 -21.50 -2.14
C GLY A 139 8.95 -21.10 -1.15
N CYS A 140 10.17 -21.52 -1.49
CA CYS A 140 11.47 -21.22 -0.91
C CYS A 140 11.49 -20.08 0.12
N THR A 141 11.38 -20.41 1.39
CA THR A 141 11.91 -19.55 2.45
C THR A 141 13.44 -19.66 2.45
N ASN A 142 14.14 -18.54 2.59
CA ASN A 142 15.60 -18.57 2.73
C ASN A 142 15.95 -19.35 4.01
N LEU A 143 16.77 -20.40 3.85
CA LEU A 143 17.18 -21.26 4.97
C LEU A 143 17.95 -20.44 6.01
N THR A 144 17.26 -20.04 7.08
CA THR A 144 17.90 -19.40 8.24
C THR A 144 18.41 -20.50 9.16
N LYS A 145 19.72 -20.74 9.14
CA LYS A 145 20.36 -21.73 10.02
C LYS A 145 20.57 -21.13 11.41
N HIS A 146 19.76 -21.55 12.37
CA HIS A 146 19.99 -21.25 13.78
C HIS A 146 20.78 -22.38 14.43
N ARG A 147 21.95 -22.08 15.02
CA ARG A 147 22.74 -23.03 15.80
C ARG A 147 22.43 -22.83 17.27
N ILE A 148 21.64 -23.75 17.84
CA ILE A 148 21.40 -23.80 19.29
C ILE A 148 22.66 -24.39 19.93
N ILE A 149 23.37 -23.59 20.70
CA ILE A 149 24.53 -24.06 21.47
C ILE A 149 23.99 -24.49 22.84
N VAL A 150 24.15 -25.78 23.16
CA VAL A 150 23.74 -26.35 24.44
C VAL A 150 25.01 -26.72 25.19
N ASP A 151 25.50 -25.82 26.05
CA ASP A 151 26.82 -25.95 26.67
C ASP A 151 26.88 -27.09 27.71
N SER A 152 25.82 -27.26 28.50
CA SER A 152 25.88 -28.12 29.70
C SER A 152 24.55 -28.82 30.08
N ALA A 153 23.44 -28.50 29.41
CA ALA A 153 22.15 -29.09 29.74
C ALA A 153 21.96 -30.44 29.03
N LYS A 154 21.71 -31.51 29.80
CA LYS A 154 21.33 -32.82 29.25
C LYS A 154 19.93 -32.72 28.61
N PRO A 155 19.70 -33.29 27.41
CA PRO A 155 18.37 -33.34 26.81
C PRO A 155 17.36 -33.97 27.76
N ILE A 156 16.24 -33.30 28.00
CA ILE A 156 15.15 -33.83 28.82
C ILE A 156 14.15 -34.50 27.88
N ARG A 157 14.00 -35.82 28.00
CA ARG A 157 12.98 -36.57 27.25
C ARG A 157 11.59 -36.21 27.78
N GLN A 158 10.83 -35.44 27.02
CA GLN A 158 9.42 -35.18 27.31
C GLN A 158 8.54 -36.29 26.70
N ARG A 159 7.51 -36.73 27.43
CA ARG A 159 6.49 -37.63 26.87
C ARG A 159 5.62 -36.83 25.90
N TYR A 160 5.25 -37.45 24.78
CA TYR A 160 4.26 -36.87 23.88
C TYR A 160 2.88 -36.86 24.55
N TYR A 161 2.05 -35.88 24.21
CA TYR A 161 0.68 -35.82 24.66
C TYR A 161 -0.14 -36.94 24.00
N SER A 162 -0.94 -37.66 24.78
CA SER A 162 -1.90 -38.62 24.22
C SER A 162 -2.99 -37.87 23.48
N VAL A 163 -3.17 -38.17 22.21
CA VAL A 163 -4.25 -37.64 21.38
C VAL A 163 -5.26 -38.74 21.08
N SER A 164 -6.45 -38.37 20.59
CA SER A 164 -7.42 -39.36 20.14
C SER A 164 -6.95 -40.04 18.84
N PRO A 165 -7.38 -41.28 18.55
CA PRO A 165 -6.94 -42.00 17.34
C PRO A 165 -7.18 -41.25 16.03
N LYS A 166 -8.29 -40.48 15.95
CA LYS A 166 -8.61 -39.67 14.77
C LYS A 166 -7.62 -38.53 14.56
N ILE A 167 -7.14 -37.91 15.64
CA ILE A 167 -6.12 -36.85 15.57
C ILE A 167 -4.77 -37.46 15.21
N GLU A 168 -4.45 -38.63 15.77
CA GLU A 168 -3.21 -39.36 15.46
C GLU A 168 -3.11 -39.71 13.97
N GLU A 169 -4.20 -40.25 13.38
CA GLU A 169 -4.27 -40.57 11.96
C GLU A 169 -4.06 -39.34 11.07
N GLU A 170 -4.69 -38.22 11.41
CA GLU A 170 -4.54 -36.95 10.71
C GLU A 170 -3.09 -36.42 10.80
N MET A 171 -2.49 -36.46 11.99
CA MET A 171 -1.09 -36.09 12.19
C MET A 171 -0.14 -36.93 11.33
N HIS A 172 -0.38 -38.24 11.27
CA HIS A 172 0.41 -39.14 10.41
C HIS A 172 0.23 -38.83 8.92
N SER A 173 -1.00 -38.60 8.48
CA SER A 173 -1.30 -38.23 7.08
C SER A 173 -0.55 -36.98 6.65
N GLN A 174 -0.56 -35.93 7.48
CA GLN A 174 0.16 -34.69 7.21
C GLN A 174 1.68 -34.91 7.15
N VAL A 175 2.24 -35.67 8.09
CA VAL A 175 3.69 -36.01 8.08
C VAL A 175 4.06 -36.78 6.82
N HIS A 176 3.21 -37.70 6.36
CA HIS A 176 3.42 -38.43 5.11
C HIS A 176 3.38 -37.51 3.88
N GLY A 177 2.43 -36.58 3.81
CA GLY A 177 2.38 -35.56 2.76
C GLY A 177 3.67 -34.72 2.73
N MET A 178 4.08 -34.19 3.88
CA MET A 178 5.30 -33.38 3.98
C MET A 178 6.59 -34.14 3.62
N LEU A 179 6.63 -35.46 3.86
CA LEU A 179 7.74 -36.32 3.43
C LEU A 179 7.72 -36.53 1.90
N ALA A 180 6.55 -36.76 1.31
CA ALA A 180 6.39 -36.93 -0.13
C ALA A 180 6.76 -35.65 -0.89
N ASP A 181 6.39 -34.50 -0.34
CA ASP A 181 6.67 -33.17 -0.90
C ASP A 181 8.11 -32.70 -0.65
N GLY A 182 8.92 -33.48 0.06
CA GLY A 182 10.31 -33.15 0.37
C GLY A 182 10.50 -31.97 1.34
N ILE A 183 9.44 -31.54 2.01
CA ILE A 183 9.44 -30.43 2.98
C ILE A 183 10.22 -30.82 4.24
N ILE A 184 10.06 -32.07 4.69
CA ILE A 184 10.79 -32.63 5.84
C ILE A 184 11.58 -33.86 5.44
N ARG A 185 12.60 -34.18 6.25
CA ARG A 185 13.42 -35.39 6.10
C ARG A 185 13.57 -36.08 7.45
N ARG A 186 13.77 -37.40 7.44
CA ARG A 186 14.09 -38.15 8.66
C ARG A 186 15.43 -37.67 9.23
N SER A 187 15.50 -37.56 10.55
CA SER A 187 16.74 -37.26 11.26
C SER A 187 17.65 -38.50 11.26
N ASN A 188 18.95 -38.29 11.04
CA ASN A 188 20.00 -39.31 11.17
C ASN A 188 20.73 -39.22 12.52
N SER A 189 20.15 -38.53 13.50
CA SER A 189 20.76 -38.41 14.83
C SER A 189 20.53 -39.73 15.59
N GLN A 190 21.62 -40.43 15.92
CA GLN A 190 21.61 -41.58 16.84
C GLN A 190 21.51 -41.12 18.30
#